data_AF-A0A8X7U8J4-F1
#
_entry.id   AF-A0A8X7U8J4-F1
#
_cell.length_a   1.000
_cell.length_b   1.000
_cell.length_c   1.000
_cell.angle_alpha   90.00
_cell.angle_beta   90.00
_cell.angle_gamma   90.00
#
_symmetry.space_group_name_H-M   'P 1'
#
loop_
_entity.id
_entity.type
_entity.pdbx_description
1 polymer ?
#
loop_
_entity_poly.entity_id
_entity_poly.type
_entity_poly.pdbx_seq_one_letter_code
_entity_poly.pdbx_strand_id
1 'polypeptide(L)'
;MDPLHLHTQPGQRSSLAKPKCKPKKSIILIIVGSAAIALIIFFVCYTFLLSGRNRRVSLRYSVVIDGGSSGTRVHVFGYRIESGNPVFDFSGDDGYASMKLSPGLSSYAGDPEERAFRWRSLWSSRKESSEEC
;
A
#
# COMPACT_ATOMS: atom_id res chain seq x y z
N MET A 1 47.81 -13.02 -90.77
CA MET A 1 47.98 -11.90 -89.82
C MET A 1 46.59 -11.50 -89.40
N ASP A 2 46.08 -12.12 -88.34
CA ASP A 2 44.74 -11.87 -87.82
C ASP A 2 44.79 -10.74 -86.79
N PRO A 3 43.89 -9.75 -86.84
CA PRO A 3 43.84 -8.71 -85.82
C PRO A 3 43.10 -9.23 -84.58
N LEU A 4 43.71 -9.02 -83.41
CA LEU A 4 43.17 -9.37 -82.09
C LEU A 4 41.90 -8.55 -81.80
N HIS A 5 40.80 -9.24 -81.50
CA HIS A 5 39.57 -8.65 -80.99
C HIS A 5 39.74 -8.30 -79.50
N LEU A 6 39.90 -7.00 -79.20
CA LEU A 6 39.96 -6.48 -77.84
C LEU A 6 38.52 -6.25 -77.34
N HIS A 7 38.05 -7.18 -76.50
CA HIS A 7 36.72 -7.15 -75.90
C HIS A 7 36.74 -6.21 -74.69
N THR A 8 36.30 -4.96 -74.86
CA THR A 8 36.21 -3.99 -73.77
C THR A 8 35.00 -4.30 -72.88
N GLN A 9 35.27 -4.72 -71.64
CA GLN A 9 34.25 -4.99 -70.62
C GLN A 9 33.56 -3.66 -70.19
N PRO A 10 32.23 -3.57 -70.15
CA PRO A 10 31.56 -2.39 -69.61
C PRO A 10 31.69 -2.38 -68.09
N GLY A 11 32.14 -1.24 -67.56
CA GLY A 11 32.36 -1.01 -66.13
C GLY A 11 31.13 -1.35 -65.29
N GLN A 12 31.34 -2.14 -64.25
CA GLN A 12 30.35 -2.37 -63.22
C GLN A 12 30.07 -1.05 -62.47
N ARG A 13 28.96 -0.40 -62.81
CA ARG A 13 28.31 0.57 -61.91
C ARG A 13 27.81 -0.21 -60.69
N SER A 14 28.58 -0.22 -59.61
CA SER A 14 28.06 -0.56 -58.29
C SER A 14 27.07 0.54 -57.90
N SER A 15 25.78 0.23 -58.03
CA SER A 15 24.71 1.06 -57.49
C SER A 15 24.92 1.19 -55.99
N LEU A 16 25.30 2.40 -55.55
CA LEU A 16 25.28 2.78 -54.15
C LEU A 16 23.84 2.65 -53.66
N ALA A 17 23.54 1.54 -52.96
CA ALA A 17 22.24 1.29 -52.38
C ALA A 17 21.98 2.39 -51.34
N LYS A 18 21.09 3.32 -51.68
CA LYS A 18 20.59 4.33 -50.73
C LYS A 18 20.02 3.61 -49.51
N PRO A 19 20.46 3.92 -48.28
CA PRO A 19 19.79 3.39 -47.10
C PRO A 19 18.35 3.91 -47.11
N LYS A 20 17.38 2.98 -47.13
CA LYS A 20 15.96 3.30 -46.94
C LYS A 20 15.81 3.87 -45.52
N CYS A 21 15.84 5.19 -45.40
CA CYS A 21 15.48 5.89 -44.18
C CYS A 21 13.98 5.66 -43.94
N LYS A 22 13.61 4.64 -43.17
CA LYS A 22 12.23 4.49 -42.65
C LYS A 22 12.10 5.46 -41.47
N PRO A 23 11.46 6.64 -41.63
CA PRO A 23 11.68 7.74 -40.71
C PRO A 23 10.55 7.82 -39.67
N LYS A 24 10.91 8.11 -38.41
CA LYS A 24 10.16 8.84 -37.37
C LYS A 24 8.85 8.24 -36.85
N LYS A 25 8.01 7.62 -37.67
CA LYS A 25 6.69 7.06 -37.29
C LYS A 25 6.79 5.89 -36.29
N SER A 26 7.80 5.03 -36.45
CA SER A 26 8.07 3.94 -35.50
C SER A 26 8.48 4.46 -34.12
N ILE A 27 9.33 5.49 -34.09
CA ILE A 27 9.78 6.13 -32.86
C ILE A 27 8.62 6.85 -32.16
N ILE A 28 7.77 7.55 -32.90
CA ILE A 28 6.56 8.20 -32.36
C ILE A 28 5.61 7.16 -31.73
N LEU A 29 5.40 6.01 -32.38
CA LEU A 29 4.56 4.94 -31.84
C LEU A 29 5.13 4.35 -30.54
N ILE A 30 6.46 4.21 -30.45
CA ILE A 30 7.13 3.76 -29.22
C ILE A 30 6.95 4.78 -28.09
N ILE A 31 7.08 6.08 -28.37
CA ILE A 31 6.90 7.15 -27.37
C ILE A 31 5.46 7.21 -26.88
N VAL A 32 4.49 7.12 -27.79
CA VAL A 32 3.06 7.12 -27.42
C VAL A 32 2.72 5.87 -26.61
N GLY A 33 3.23 4.70 -27.00
CA GLY A 33 3.06 3.45 -26.27
C GLY A 33 3.65 3.50 -24.86
N SER A 34 4.87 4.01 -24.71
CA SER A 34 5.52 4.13 -23.39
C SER A 34 4.80 5.14 -22.49
N ALA A 35 4.33 6.26 -23.05
CA ALA A 35 3.53 7.24 -22.32
C ALA A 35 2.20 6.63 -21.83
N ALA A 36 1.51 5.85 -22.67
CA ALA A 36 0.28 5.17 -22.28
C ALA A 36 0.52 4.16 -21.15
N ILE A 37 1.58 3.36 -21.22
CA ILE A 37 1.95 2.41 -20.17
C ILE A 37 2.27 3.15 -18.86
N ALA A 38 3.04 4.24 -18.92
CA ALA A 38 3.36 5.04 -17.75
C ALA A 38 2.12 5.62 -17.08
N LEU A 39 1.14 6.10 -17.86
CA LEU A 39 -0.14 6.58 -17.35
C LEU A 39 -0.97 5.47 -16.68
N ILE A 40 -0.98 4.26 -17.26
CA ILE A 40 -1.66 3.10 -16.65
C ILE A 40 -1.01 2.75 -15.32
N ILE A 41 0.32 2.64 -15.27
CA ILE A 41 1.04 2.34 -14.02
C ILE A 41 0.79 3.44 -12.99
N PHE A 42 0.85 4.71 -13.40
CA PHE A 42 0.55 5.84 -12.52
C PHE A 42 -0.87 5.76 -11.96
N PHE A 43 -1.87 5.46 -12.80
CA PHE A 43 -3.26 5.31 -12.39
C PHE A 43 -3.46 4.12 -11.43
N VAL A 44 -2.84 2.97 -11.72
CA VAL A 44 -2.89 1.80 -10.83
C VAL A 44 -2.21 2.09 -9.50
N CYS A 45 -1.01 2.68 -9.50
CA CYS A 45 -0.35 3.11 -8.28
C CYS A 45 -1.18 4.12 -7.49
N TYR A 46 -1.72 5.15 -8.16
CA TYR A 46 -2.55 6.16 -7.52
C TYR A 46 -3.80 5.57 -6.88
N THR A 47 -4.51 4.69 -7.59
CA THR A 47 -5.72 4.03 -7.07
C THR A 47 -5.41 3.06 -5.91
N PHE A 48 -4.28 2.36 -5.95
CA PHE A 48 -3.86 1.47 -4.87
C PHE A 48 -3.46 2.24 -3.61
N LEU A 49 -2.67 3.31 -3.77
CA LEU A 49 -2.26 4.20 -2.68
C LEU A 49 -3.47 4.95 -2.07
N LEU A 50 -4.39 5.42 -2.91
CA LEU A 50 -5.60 6.10 -2.44
C LEU A 50 -6.57 5.13 -1.75
N SER A 51 -6.70 3.90 -2.26
CA SER A 51 -7.51 2.86 -1.62
C SER A 51 -6.98 2.49 -0.23
N GLY A 52 -5.66 2.37 -0.07
CA GLY A 52 -5.04 2.16 1.25
C GLY A 52 -5.34 3.29 2.23
N ARG A 53 -5.35 4.54 1.76
CA ARG A 53 -5.70 5.70 2.59
C ARG A 53 -7.18 5.73 2.98
N ASN A 54 -8.09 5.45 2.04
CA ASN A 54 -9.52 5.37 2.32
C ASN A 54 -9.86 4.25 3.32
N ARG A 55 -9.14 3.12 3.28
CA ARG A 55 -9.29 2.04 4.28
C ARG A 55 -9.01 2.54 5.69
N ARG A 56 -7.91 3.29 5.90
CA ARG A 56 -7.58 3.87 7.21
C ARG A 56 -8.62 4.90 7.68
N VAL A 57 -9.17 5.71 6.79
CA VAL A 57 -10.23 6.68 7.14
C VAL A 57 -11.53 5.98 7.58
N SER A 58 -11.78 4.75 7.12
CA SER A 58 -12.96 3.96 7.50
C SER A 58 -12.78 3.08 8.74
N LEU A 59 -11.56 3.02 9.29
CA LEU A 59 -11.26 2.17 10.44
C LEU A 59 -11.88 2.77 11.71
N ARG A 60 -12.64 1.94 12.43
CA ARG A 60 -13.30 2.24 13.69
C ARG A 60 -12.78 1.28 14.74
N TYR A 61 -12.95 1.63 16.01
CA TYR A 61 -12.51 0.80 17.13
C TYR A 61 -13.66 0.49 18.07
N SER A 62 -13.67 -0.71 18.61
CA SER A 62 -14.57 -1.16 19.68
C SER A 62 -13.72 -1.60 20.87
N VAL A 63 -14.14 -1.23 22.08
CA VAL A 63 -13.42 -1.56 23.32
C VAL A 63 -14.31 -2.41 24.21
N VAL A 64 -13.81 -3.58 24.62
CA VAL A 64 -14.49 -4.50 25.54
C VAL A 64 -13.65 -4.63 26.81
N ILE A 65 -14.27 -4.42 27.96
CA ILE A 65 -13.62 -4.50 29.28
C ILE A 65 -14.22 -5.69 30.04
N ASP A 66 -13.40 -6.70 30.28
CA ASP A 66 -13.74 -7.88 31.08
C ASP A 66 -13.26 -7.69 32.53
N GLY A 67 -14.22 -7.41 33.41
CA GLY A 67 -14.02 -7.08 34.81
C GLY A 67 -13.90 -8.28 35.74
N GLY A 68 -12.82 -9.06 35.62
CA GLY A 68 -12.54 -10.18 36.51
C GLY A 68 -12.05 -9.77 37.90
N SER A 69 -12.11 -10.71 38.85
CA SER A 69 -11.60 -10.52 40.22
C SER A 69 -10.08 -10.63 40.32
N SER A 70 -9.51 -11.62 39.64
CA SER A 70 -8.05 -11.84 39.58
C SER A 70 -7.33 -10.92 38.58
N GLY A 71 -8.09 -10.14 37.81
CA GLY A 71 -7.54 -9.21 36.82
C GLY A 71 -8.60 -8.72 35.86
N THR A 72 -8.38 -7.52 35.32
CA THR A 72 -9.24 -6.91 34.31
C THR A 72 -8.58 -6.98 32.96
N ARG A 73 -9.31 -7.34 31.91
CA ARG A 73 -8.78 -7.37 30.54
C ARG A 73 -9.46 -6.31 29.70
N VAL A 74 -8.68 -5.60 28.89
CA VAL A 74 -9.17 -4.61 27.94
C VAL A 74 -8.82 -5.11 26.55
N HIS A 75 -9.83 -5.36 25.74
CA HIS A 75 -9.71 -5.77 24.35
C HIS A 75 -10.14 -4.62 23.45
N VAL A 76 -9.29 -4.25 22.50
CA VAL A 76 -9.58 -3.24 21.47
C VAL A 76 -9.63 -3.96 20.15
N PHE A 77 -10.72 -3.80 19.42
CA PHE A 77 -10.96 -4.41 18.11
C PHE A 77 -11.12 -3.32 17.06
N GLY A 78 -10.27 -3.34 16.04
CA GLY A 78 -10.45 -2.56 14.82
C GLY A 78 -11.55 -3.19 13.96
N TYR A 79 -12.42 -2.38 13.39
CA TYR A 79 -13.45 -2.81 12.46
C TYR A 79 -13.76 -1.74 11.43
N ARG A 80 -14.35 -2.16 10.32
CA ARG A 80 -14.83 -1.27 9.25
C ARG A 80 -16.27 -1.61 8.92
N ILE A 81 -16.99 -0.67 8.30
CA ILE A 81 -18.34 -0.94 7.81
C ILE A 81 -18.23 -1.37 6.35
N GLU A 82 -18.51 -2.64 6.08
CA GLU A 82 -18.64 -3.17 4.72
C GLU A 82 -20.11 -3.48 4.46
N SER A 83 -20.69 -2.88 3.42
CA SER A 83 -22.09 -3.14 3.02
C SER A 83 -23.10 -2.98 4.16
N GLY A 84 -22.87 -2.02 5.06
CA GLY A 84 -23.72 -1.74 6.22
C GLY A 84 -23.43 -2.60 7.46
N ASN A 85 -22.53 -3.59 7.37
CA ASN A 85 -22.21 -4.49 8.48
C ASN A 85 -20.79 -4.22 9.03
N PRO A 86 -20.59 -4.30 10.37
CA PRO A 86 -19.27 -4.22 10.95
C PRO A 86 -18.47 -5.50 10.63
N VAL A 87 -17.35 -5.32 9.94
CA VAL A 87 -16.36 -6.37 9.67
C VAL A 87 -15.12 -6.06 10.49
N PHE A 88 -14.85 -6.94 11.47
CA PHE A 88 -13.69 -6.83 12.33
C PHE A 88 -12.42 -7.23 11.57
N ASP A 89 -11.38 -6.43 11.73
CA ASP A 89 -10.08 -6.74 11.19
C ASP A 89 -9.24 -7.39 12.28
N PHE A 90 -9.19 -8.71 12.29
CA PHE A 90 -8.31 -9.47 13.20
C PHE A 90 -6.94 -9.74 12.58
N SER A 91 -6.68 -9.27 11.36
CA SER A 91 -5.49 -9.61 10.58
C SER A 91 -4.50 -8.43 10.60
N GLY A 92 -3.44 -8.55 11.39
CA GLY A 92 -2.37 -7.55 11.49
C GLY A 92 -2.22 -6.95 12.89
N ASP A 93 -1.12 -6.23 13.12
CA ASP A 93 -0.74 -5.67 14.42
C ASP A 93 -1.71 -4.56 14.91
N ASP A 94 -2.46 -3.94 13.99
CA ASP A 94 -3.30 -2.77 14.26
C ASP A 94 -4.78 -3.14 14.54
N GLY A 95 -5.18 -4.37 14.22
CA GLY A 95 -6.57 -4.82 14.18
C GLY A 95 -7.10 -5.32 15.53
N TYR A 96 -6.21 -5.77 16.41
CA TYR A 96 -6.58 -6.25 17.74
C TYR A 96 -5.47 -5.99 18.75
N ALA A 97 -5.83 -5.38 19.88
CA ALA A 97 -4.93 -5.19 21.00
C ALA A 97 -5.59 -5.66 22.30
N SER A 98 -4.81 -6.29 23.18
CA SER A 98 -5.27 -6.74 24.48
C SER A 98 -4.31 -6.34 25.58
N MET A 99 -4.84 -5.92 26.71
CA MET A 99 -4.07 -5.64 27.92
C MET A 99 -4.74 -6.29 29.12
N LYS A 100 -3.94 -6.86 30.02
CA LYS A 100 -4.41 -7.35 31.31
C LYS A 100 -3.86 -6.48 32.43
N LEU A 101 -4.72 -6.15 33.39
CA LEU A 101 -4.44 -5.38 34.59
C LEU A 101 -4.66 -6.26 35.81
N SER A 102 -3.73 -6.21 36.76
CA SER A 102 -3.81 -6.91 38.04
C SER A 102 -3.53 -5.93 39.17
N PRO A 103 -4.23 -6.00 40.33
CA PRO A 103 -5.39 -6.86 40.60
C PRO A 103 -6.65 -6.43 39.82
N GLY A 104 -7.71 -7.25 39.82
CA GLY A 104 -8.93 -7.02 39.03
C GLY A 104 -9.82 -5.88 39.53
N LEU A 105 -10.95 -5.62 38.85
CA LEU A 105 -11.85 -4.51 39.23
C LEU A 105 -12.44 -4.69 40.64
N SER A 106 -12.69 -5.93 41.05
CA SER A 106 -13.31 -6.22 42.34
C SER A 106 -12.41 -5.93 43.54
N SER A 107 -11.08 -5.88 43.38
CA SER A 107 -10.18 -5.56 44.50
C SER A 107 -10.32 -4.11 44.97
N TYR A 108 -10.94 -3.25 44.16
CA TYR A 108 -11.22 -1.86 44.48
C TYR A 108 -12.71 -1.64 44.82
N ALA A 109 -13.47 -2.70 45.15
CA ALA A 109 -14.90 -2.59 45.43
C ALA A 109 -15.19 -1.61 46.60
N GLY A 110 -14.33 -1.61 47.62
CA GLY A 110 -14.45 -0.74 48.80
C GLY A 110 -14.00 0.71 48.60
N ASP A 111 -13.28 1.00 47.52
CA ASP A 111 -12.80 2.36 47.20
C ASP A 111 -13.01 2.69 45.71
N PRO A 112 -14.12 3.33 45.35
CA PRO A 112 -14.40 3.72 43.97
C PRO A 112 -13.53 4.86 43.45
N GLU A 113 -12.95 5.70 44.32
CA GLU A 113 -12.03 6.76 43.90
C GLU A 113 -10.69 6.17 43.47
N GLU A 114 -10.13 5.26 44.27
CA GLU A 114 -8.88 4.57 43.92
C GLU A 114 -9.02 3.82 42.59
N ARG A 115 -10.19 3.20 42.37
CA ARG A 115 -10.54 2.55 41.10
C ARG A 115 -10.49 3.56 39.95
N ALA A 116 -11.18 4.68 40.06
CA ALA A 116 -11.23 5.70 39.02
C ALA A 116 -9.84 6.30 38.73
N PHE A 117 -9.07 6.56 39.78
CA PHE A 117 -7.70 7.06 39.67
C PHE A 117 -6.80 6.10 38.90
N ARG A 118 -6.83 4.80 39.23
CA ARG A 118 -6.03 3.78 38.54
C ARG A 118 -6.35 3.70 37.05
N TRP A 119 -7.63 3.75 36.70
CA TRP A 119 -8.06 3.76 35.28
C TRP A 119 -7.62 5.01 34.53
N ARG A 120 -7.71 6.18 35.17
CA ARG A 120 -7.28 7.44 34.56
C ARG A 120 -5.77 7.42 34.29
N SER A 121 -4.98 6.98 35.26
CA SER A 121 -3.52 6.85 35.09
C SER A 121 -3.15 5.92 33.94
N LEU A 122 -3.77 4.73 33.87
CA LEU A 122 -3.53 3.77 32.78
C LEU A 122 -3.91 4.30 31.40
N TRP A 123 -5.04 5.01 31.32
CA TRP A 123 -5.48 5.62 30.07
C TRP A 123 -4.50 6.70 29.60
N SER A 124 -4.01 7.54 30.52
CA SER A 124 -3.01 8.56 30.22
C SER A 124 -1.68 7.96 29.75
N SER A 125 -1.17 6.92 30.41
CA SER A 125 0.08 6.27 29.99
C SER A 125 0.00 5.64 28.59
N ARG A 126 -1.18 5.12 28.22
CA ARG A 126 -1.37 4.56 26.87
C ARG A 126 -1.41 5.64 25.79
N LYS A 127 -2.04 6.79 26.09
CA LYS A 127 -2.07 7.95 25.21
C LYS A 127 -0.65 8.42 24.85
N GLU A 128 0.21 8.54 25.86
CA GLU A 128 1.63 8.91 25.69
C GLU A 128 2.36 7.93 24.76
N SER A 129 2.23 6.63 25.02
CA SER A 129 2.86 5.57 24.21
C SER A 129 2.39 5.54 22.75
N SER A 130 1.22 6.10 22.43
CA SER A 130 0.69 6.15 21.06
C SER A 130 1.14 7.37 20.27
N GLU A 131 1.68 8.41 20.92
CA GLU A 131 2.18 9.63 20.28
C GLU A 131 3.68 9.56 19.96
N GLU A 132 4.39 8.56 20.50
CA GLU A 132 5.82 8.32 20.30
C GLU A 132 6.16 7.39 19.09
N CYS A 133 5.16 6.91 18.34
CA CYS A 133 5.32 5.99 17.20
C CYS A 133 5.04 6.64 15.83
#